data_AF-A0A257AJ60-F1
#
_entry.id   AF-A0A257AJ60-F1
#
_cell.length_a   1.000
_cell.length_b   1.000
_cell.length_c   1.000
_cell.angle_alpha   90.00
_cell.angle_beta   90.00
_cell.angle_gamma   90.00
#
_symmetry.space_group_name_H-M   'P 1'
#
loop_
_entity.id
_entity.type
_entity.pdbx_description
1 polymer ?
#
loop_
_entity_poly.entity_id
_entity_poly.type
_entity_poly.pdbx_seq_one_letter_code
_entity_poly.pdbx_strand_id
1 'polypeptide(L)'
;MRKTLEKQGYHFVGPHKHSAVKTCLWLWKAMRREGEGNCYKGKFYGIAAHRCVQMTPSIFCNQRCVHCWRPLEAFNIRKEEEVVWDSPEEIVDGCLKEQQRLISGFKGSHKTDKNTFAEAQTPKHAAISLIGEPTLYPQLAELVQEFHSRGMTTFVVTNGTNPEVVRKISPSQLYLSLNAPNEEIYKKVAHPDYNYWSRVKESLEELGRKGKEKEREEGEEAEEEWKRRTRTVVRITCVEGLNIQNPEGYAELLKIAKPDFVEVKAFMHIGYSRRRLPREAMPSHSRVKAFASEIAEQLGSGSGADYKVVNESEVSRVVLVSKK
;
A
#
# COMPACT_ATOMS: atom_id res chain seq x y z
N MET A 1 0.70 -12.65 -20.77
CA MET A 1 1.14 -11.86 -19.60
C MET A 1 0.63 -10.42 -19.66
N ARG A 2 1.26 -9.50 -20.39
CA ARG A 2 0.83 -8.09 -20.50
C ARG A 2 -0.63 -7.94 -20.97
N LYS A 3 -1.01 -8.70 -22.02
CA LYS A 3 -2.41 -8.80 -22.50
C LYS A 3 -3.42 -9.21 -21.42
N THR A 4 -3.01 -10.03 -20.44
CA THR A 4 -3.90 -10.44 -19.34
C THR A 4 -4.14 -9.30 -18.37
N LEU A 5 -3.09 -8.52 -18.06
CA LEU A 5 -3.22 -7.32 -17.24
C LEU A 5 -3.99 -6.20 -17.94
N GLU A 6 -3.73 -5.98 -19.22
CA GLU A 6 -4.49 -5.00 -20.02
C GLU A 6 -5.99 -5.33 -20.00
N LYS A 7 -6.36 -6.60 -20.17
CA LYS A 7 -7.75 -7.07 -20.02
C LYS A 7 -8.32 -6.87 -18.61
N GLN A 8 -7.48 -6.76 -17.59
CA GLN A 8 -7.87 -6.46 -16.21
C GLN A 8 -7.88 -4.95 -15.91
N GLY A 9 -7.70 -4.10 -16.92
CA GLY A 9 -7.72 -2.64 -16.79
C GLY A 9 -6.43 -2.05 -16.23
N TYR A 10 -5.29 -2.76 -16.35
CA TYR A 10 -3.98 -2.18 -16.09
C TYR A 10 -3.47 -1.50 -17.35
N HIS A 11 -2.86 -0.34 -17.17
CA HIS A 11 -2.32 0.45 -18.25
C HIS A 11 -0.81 0.61 -18.01
N PHE A 12 -0.02 0.00 -18.88
CA PHE A 12 1.44 0.10 -18.79
C PHE A 12 1.90 1.51 -19.12
N VAL A 13 2.87 1.99 -18.37
CA VAL A 13 3.50 3.30 -18.57
C VAL A 13 5.01 3.12 -18.73
N GLY A 14 5.64 4.05 -19.43
CA GLY A 14 7.05 3.98 -19.82
C GLY A 14 7.32 3.06 -21.03
N PRO A 15 8.45 3.27 -21.73
CA PRO A 15 8.79 2.50 -22.93
C PRO A 15 9.03 1.00 -22.66
N HIS A 16 9.59 0.64 -21.50
CA HIS A 16 9.95 -0.75 -21.20
C HIS A 16 8.82 -1.55 -20.53
N LYS A 17 7.71 -0.90 -20.15
CA LYS A 17 6.46 -1.52 -19.67
C LYS A 17 6.68 -2.45 -18.46
N HIS A 18 7.46 -1.99 -17.49
CA HIS A 18 7.58 -2.60 -16.16
C HIS A 18 6.73 -1.85 -15.11
N SER A 19 6.26 -0.65 -15.44
CA SER A 19 5.38 0.19 -14.62
C SER A 19 3.95 0.14 -15.13
N ALA A 20 2.98 0.37 -14.24
CA ALA A 20 1.57 0.42 -14.63
C ALA A 20 0.72 1.32 -13.71
N VAL A 21 -0.36 1.87 -14.27
CA VAL A 21 -1.44 2.53 -13.54
C VAL A 21 -2.76 1.79 -13.72
N LYS A 22 -3.67 1.99 -12.76
CA LYS A 22 -5.05 1.51 -12.86
C LYS A 22 -5.95 2.36 -11.97
N THR A 23 -7.14 2.68 -12.45
CA THR A 23 -8.13 3.40 -11.62
C THR A 23 -8.65 2.50 -10.50
N CYS A 24 -8.64 3.01 -9.27
CA CYS A 24 -9.16 2.27 -8.12
C CYS A 24 -10.69 2.35 -8.08
N LEU A 25 -11.36 1.31 -7.56
CA LEU A 25 -12.82 1.27 -7.42
C LEU A 25 -13.38 2.51 -6.72
N TRP A 26 -12.67 3.01 -5.70
CA TRP A 26 -13.09 4.15 -4.91
C TRP A 26 -13.00 5.49 -5.64
N LEU A 27 -12.11 5.60 -6.64
CA LEU A 27 -12.12 6.74 -7.55
C LEU A 27 -13.44 6.77 -8.32
N TRP A 28 -13.86 5.64 -8.90
CA TRP A 28 -15.13 5.56 -9.64
C TRP A 28 -16.34 5.92 -8.76
N LYS A 29 -16.35 5.46 -7.51
CA LYS A 29 -17.42 5.77 -6.54
C LYS A 29 -17.45 7.24 -6.14
N ALA A 30 -16.28 7.81 -5.81
CA ALA A 30 -16.17 9.22 -5.44
C ALA A 30 -16.61 10.16 -6.57
N MET A 31 -16.39 9.77 -7.83
CA MET A 31 -16.73 10.58 -9.02
C MET A 31 -18.24 10.64 -9.34
N ARG A 32 -19.09 9.87 -8.65
CA ARG A 32 -20.54 9.86 -8.90
C ARG A 32 -21.25 10.96 -8.09
N ARG A 33 -22.30 11.57 -8.68
CA ARG A 33 -23.11 12.65 -8.05
C ARG A 33 -23.72 12.28 -6.72
N GLU A 34 -24.13 11.03 -6.56
CA GLU A 34 -24.71 10.52 -5.32
C GLU A 34 -23.66 10.39 -4.20
N GLY A 35 -22.37 10.62 -4.51
CA GLY A 35 -21.28 10.54 -3.55
C GLY A 35 -21.24 9.16 -2.90
N GLU A 36 -21.08 8.08 -3.68
CA GLU A 36 -21.05 6.68 -3.20
C GLU A 36 -19.90 6.37 -2.20
N GLY A 37 -19.19 7.39 -1.75
CA GLY A 37 -18.25 7.38 -0.65
C GLY A 37 -16.81 7.49 -1.10
N ASN A 38 -15.99 8.02 -0.20
CA ASN A 38 -14.54 7.99 -0.31
C ASN A 38 -14.00 6.63 0.19
N CYS A 39 -12.75 6.30 -0.13
CA CYS A 39 -12.12 5.09 0.40
C CYS A 39 -11.85 5.20 1.91
N TYR A 40 -11.54 4.07 2.57
CA TYR A 40 -11.22 4.06 3.99
C TYR A 40 -10.05 4.98 4.38
N LYS A 41 -9.11 5.24 3.45
CA LYS A 41 -8.01 6.20 3.68
C LYS A 41 -8.48 7.65 3.79
N GLY A 42 -9.64 7.98 3.21
CA GLY A 42 -10.33 9.24 3.45
C GLY A 42 -10.76 9.36 4.91
N LYS A 43 -11.38 8.30 5.45
CA LYS A 43 -11.80 8.24 6.85
C LYS A 43 -10.61 8.26 7.83
N PHE A 44 -9.51 7.58 7.49
CA PHE A 44 -8.37 7.42 8.40
C PHE A 44 -7.36 8.58 8.33
N TYR A 45 -7.14 9.14 7.14
CA TYR A 45 -6.01 10.04 6.89
C TYR A 45 -6.39 11.28 6.07
N GLY A 46 -7.68 11.52 5.79
CA GLY A 46 -8.13 12.69 5.01
C GLY A 46 -7.87 12.61 3.50
N ILE A 47 -7.54 11.43 2.97
CA ILE A 47 -7.17 11.26 1.55
C ILE A 47 -8.39 11.23 0.63
N ALA A 48 -8.37 12.06 -0.42
CA ALA A 48 -9.39 12.11 -1.45
C ALA A 48 -9.14 11.05 -2.54
N ALA A 49 -9.92 9.97 -2.57
CA ALA A 49 -9.71 8.85 -3.51
C ALA A 49 -9.79 9.27 -4.98
N HIS A 50 -10.60 10.28 -5.34
CA HIS A 50 -10.69 10.79 -6.72
C HIS A 50 -9.44 11.53 -7.17
N ARG A 51 -8.58 11.95 -6.24
CA ARG A 51 -7.30 12.61 -6.51
C ARG A 51 -6.09 11.67 -6.33
N CYS A 52 -6.34 10.36 -6.18
CA CYS A 52 -5.30 9.34 -6.09
C CYS A 52 -4.97 8.73 -7.47
N VAL A 53 -3.67 8.65 -7.78
CA VAL A 53 -3.13 7.84 -8.87
C VAL A 53 -2.63 6.52 -8.27
N GLN A 54 -3.29 5.41 -8.56
CA GLN A 54 -2.81 4.09 -8.12
C GLN A 54 -1.88 3.51 -9.18
N MET A 55 -0.61 3.32 -8.80
CA MET A 55 0.46 2.93 -9.71
C MET A 55 1.41 1.90 -9.10
N THR A 56 2.28 1.33 -9.93
CA THR A 56 3.47 0.61 -9.51
C THR A 56 4.63 0.88 -10.48
N PRO A 57 5.86 1.04 -9.98
CA PRO A 57 7.06 1.11 -10.81
C PRO A 57 7.63 -0.28 -11.14
N SER A 58 7.11 -1.33 -10.52
CA SER A 58 7.54 -2.71 -10.79
C SER A 58 6.36 -3.66 -10.68
N ILE A 59 5.99 -4.27 -11.81
CA ILE A 59 5.01 -5.37 -11.84
C ILE A 59 5.58 -6.70 -11.32
N PHE A 60 6.90 -6.77 -11.09
CA PHE A 60 7.60 -7.95 -10.59
C PHE A 60 7.49 -8.03 -9.07
N CYS A 61 7.62 -9.22 -8.49
CA CYS A 61 7.60 -9.41 -7.05
C CYS A 61 8.39 -10.68 -6.69
N ASN A 62 9.11 -10.61 -5.58
CA ASN A 62 9.87 -11.71 -5.00
C ASN A 62 9.06 -12.58 -4.01
N GLN A 63 7.74 -12.36 -3.94
CA GLN A 63 6.80 -13.15 -3.15
C GLN A 63 5.62 -13.64 -4.01
N ARG A 64 5.06 -14.79 -3.62
CA ARG A 64 3.93 -15.47 -4.26
C ARG A 64 2.75 -15.63 -3.29
N CYS A 65 2.37 -14.55 -2.60
CA CYS A 65 1.43 -14.64 -1.51
C CYS A 65 0.09 -15.25 -1.92
N VAL A 66 -0.46 -16.14 -1.08
CA VAL A 66 -1.73 -16.86 -1.38
C VAL A 66 -2.91 -15.92 -1.59
N HIS A 67 -2.93 -14.79 -0.87
CA HIS A 67 -3.97 -13.77 -0.94
C HIS A 67 -3.75 -12.73 -2.05
N CYS A 68 -2.63 -12.76 -2.77
CA CYS A 68 -2.31 -11.73 -3.76
C CYS A 68 -3.21 -11.84 -4.98
N TRP A 69 -3.85 -10.75 -5.38
CA TRP A 69 -4.79 -10.68 -6.50
C TRP A 69 -4.16 -10.94 -7.89
N ARG A 70 -2.83 -10.82 -7.98
CA ARG A 70 -2.01 -10.96 -9.19
C ARG A 70 -2.05 -12.39 -9.73
N PRO A 71 -2.05 -12.61 -11.06
CA PRO A 71 -1.71 -13.90 -11.64
C PRO A 71 -0.24 -14.25 -11.38
N LEU A 72 0.07 -15.01 -10.32
CA LEU A 72 1.43 -15.23 -9.84
C LEU A 72 2.37 -15.81 -10.91
N GLU A 73 1.89 -16.81 -11.65
CA GLU A 73 2.58 -17.50 -12.75
C GLU A 73 3.08 -16.55 -13.86
N ALA A 74 2.49 -15.35 -13.93
CA ALA A 74 2.75 -14.39 -14.98
C ALA A 74 3.78 -13.31 -14.60
N PHE A 75 4.36 -13.31 -13.39
CA PHE A 75 5.39 -12.31 -13.02
C PHE A 75 6.44 -12.93 -12.13
N ASN A 76 7.20 -13.83 -12.75
CA ASN A 76 8.50 -14.19 -12.23
C ASN A 76 9.48 -13.07 -12.59
N ILE A 77 10.40 -12.81 -11.68
CA ILE A 77 11.56 -11.97 -11.91
C ILE A 77 12.31 -12.58 -13.12
N ARG A 78 12.31 -11.89 -14.26
CA ARG A 78 13.49 -11.99 -15.15
C ARG A 78 14.64 -11.45 -14.32
N LYS A 79 15.82 -12.09 -14.34
CA LYS A 79 16.98 -11.63 -13.55
C LYS A 79 17.05 -10.11 -13.64
N GLU A 80 17.17 -9.42 -12.51
CA GLU A 80 17.08 -7.94 -12.44
C GLU A 80 17.99 -7.25 -13.47
N GLU A 81 19.12 -7.90 -13.79
CA GLU A 81 20.12 -7.53 -14.80
C GLU A 81 19.59 -7.47 -16.25
N GLU A 82 18.44 -8.09 -16.55
CA GLU A 82 17.83 -8.12 -17.89
C GLU A 82 16.73 -7.07 -18.07
N VAL A 83 16.36 -6.33 -17.01
CA VAL A 83 15.31 -5.31 -17.08
C VAL A 83 15.93 -3.96 -17.38
N VAL A 84 15.59 -3.40 -18.56
CA VAL A 84 15.84 -1.98 -18.82
C VAL A 84 14.77 -1.18 -18.09
N TRP A 85 15.20 -0.41 -17.09
CA TRP A 85 14.33 0.39 -16.24
C TRP A 85 14.12 1.78 -16.84
N ASP A 86 12.86 2.17 -16.99
CA ASP A 86 12.41 3.51 -17.34
C ASP A 86 12.82 4.49 -16.22
N SER A 87 13.13 5.73 -16.57
CA SER A 87 13.50 6.77 -15.61
C SER A 87 12.30 7.20 -14.73
N PRO A 88 12.55 7.77 -13.54
CA PRO A 88 11.50 8.32 -12.69
C PRO A 88 10.55 9.29 -13.42
N GLU A 89 11.11 10.21 -14.21
CA GLU A 89 10.35 11.21 -14.98
C GLU A 89 9.41 10.54 -16.00
N GLU A 90 9.91 9.61 -16.81
CA GLU A 90 9.11 8.88 -17.80
C GLU A 90 7.95 8.11 -17.15
N ILE A 91 8.20 7.52 -15.98
CA ILE A 91 7.17 6.79 -15.22
C ILE A 91 6.12 7.77 -14.70
N VAL A 92 6.51 8.87 -14.08
CA VAL A 92 5.56 9.85 -13.50
C VAL A 92 4.74 10.53 -14.58
N ASP A 93 5.37 10.99 -15.66
CA ASP A 93 4.68 11.54 -16.83
C ASP A 93 3.68 10.57 -17.43
N GLY A 94 4.12 9.32 -17.64
CA GLY A 94 3.27 8.26 -18.13
C GLY A 94 2.09 8.00 -17.21
N CYS A 95 2.31 7.98 -15.89
CA CYS A 95 1.26 7.79 -14.89
C CYS A 95 0.21 8.91 -14.94
N LEU A 96 0.64 10.17 -14.97
CA LEU A 96 -0.27 11.32 -14.94
C LEU A 96 -1.04 11.44 -16.26
N LYS A 97 -0.36 11.30 -17.40
CA LYS A 97 -1.01 11.31 -18.72
C LYS A 97 -2.05 10.20 -18.84
N GLU A 98 -1.69 9.00 -18.43
CA GLU A 98 -2.59 7.85 -18.52
C GLU A 98 -3.75 7.95 -17.52
N GLN A 99 -3.51 8.46 -16.31
CA GLN A 99 -4.59 8.78 -15.38
C GLN A 99 -5.61 9.75 -16.00
N GLN A 100 -5.15 10.85 -16.62
CA GLN A 100 -6.04 11.79 -17.32
C GLN A 100 -6.86 11.11 -18.41
N ARG A 101 -6.20 10.27 -19.21
CA ARG A 101 -6.87 9.50 -20.26
C ARG A 101 -7.95 8.58 -19.68
N LEU A 102 -7.66 7.88 -18.58
CA LEU A 102 -8.59 6.96 -17.92
C LEU A 102 -9.80 7.66 -17.32
N ILE A 103 -9.62 8.84 -16.71
CA ILE A 103 -10.74 9.58 -16.12
C ILE A 103 -11.53 10.38 -17.16
N SER A 104 -10.99 10.63 -18.36
CA SER A 104 -11.67 11.41 -19.41
C SER A 104 -13.09 10.92 -19.75
N GLY A 105 -13.32 9.59 -19.64
CA GLY A 105 -14.62 8.98 -19.87
C GLY A 105 -15.73 9.42 -18.90
N PHE A 106 -15.38 9.98 -17.74
CA PHE A 106 -16.37 10.50 -16.79
C PHE A 106 -16.98 11.83 -17.22
N LYS A 107 -16.28 12.62 -18.06
CA LYS A 107 -16.72 13.98 -18.46
C LYS A 107 -18.11 13.99 -19.11
N GLY A 108 -18.42 12.98 -19.92
CA GLY A 108 -19.67 12.88 -20.67
C GLY A 108 -20.82 12.22 -19.91
N SER A 109 -20.59 11.67 -18.72
CA SER A 109 -21.61 10.93 -17.98
C SER A 109 -22.51 11.85 -17.16
N HIS A 110 -23.84 11.68 -17.30
CA HIS A 110 -24.82 12.40 -16.46
C HIS A 110 -24.72 12.03 -14.97
N LYS A 111 -24.10 10.89 -14.65
CA LYS A 111 -23.91 10.41 -13.27
C LYS A 111 -22.67 11.01 -12.59
N THR A 112 -21.84 11.73 -13.33
CA THR A 112 -20.59 12.29 -12.79
C THR A 112 -20.84 13.62 -12.10
N ASP A 113 -20.24 13.78 -10.92
CA ASP A 113 -20.15 15.06 -10.24
C ASP A 113 -19.11 15.95 -10.92
N LYS A 114 -19.52 17.15 -11.33
CA LYS A 114 -18.65 18.04 -12.12
C LYS A 114 -17.51 18.63 -11.29
N ASN A 115 -17.74 18.91 -10.00
CA ASN A 115 -16.74 19.51 -9.12
C ASN A 115 -15.68 18.46 -8.76
N THR A 116 -16.10 17.26 -8.37
CA THR A 116 -15.21 16.13 -8.11
C THR A 116 -14.40 15.77 -9.37
N PHE A 117 -15.02 15.78 -10.55
CA PHE A 117 -14.31 15.55 -11.81
C PHE A 117 -13.27 16.65 -12.12
N ALA A 118 -13.59 17.92 -11.84
CA ALA A 118 -12.63 19.01 -11.99
C ALA A 118 -11.42 18.83 -11.06
N GLU A 119 -11.64 18.45 -9.80
CA GLU A 119 -10.56 18.15 -8.87
C GLU A 119 -9.71 16.94 -9.27
N ALA A 120 -10.34 15.89 -9.80
CA ALA A 120 -9.67 14.66 -10.24
C ALA A 120 -8.70 14.90 -11.41
N GLN A 121 -8.91 15.94 -12.21
CA GLN A 121 -7.97 16.37 -13.26
C GLN A 121 -6.66 16.90 -12.67
N THR A 122 -6.59 17.20 -11.38
CA THR A 122 -5.34 17.59 -10.71
C THR A 122 -5.11 16.63 -9.54
N PRO A 123 -4.53 15.44 -9.77
CA PRO A 123 -4.27 14.48 -8.71
C PRO A 123 -3.32 15.05 -7.65
N LYS A 124 -3.44 14.58 -6.42
CA LYS A 124 -2.67 15.04 -5.25
C LYS A 124 -1.92 13.93 -4.53
N HIS A 125 -2.23 12.68 -4.85
CA HIS A 125 -1.71 11.53 -4.13
C HIS A 125 -1.24 10.47 -5.14
N ALA A 126 -0.02 9.97 -4.99
CA ALA A 126 0.50 8.80 -5.69
C ALA A 126 0.48 7.58 -4.75
N ALA A 127 -0.37 6.60 -5.04
CA ALA A 127 -0.44 5.34 -4.33
C ALA A 127 0.41 4.29 -5.06
N ILE A 128 1.68 4.18 -4.65
CA ILE A 128 2.69 3.27 -5.17
C ILE A 128 2.47 1.88 -4.54
N SER A 129 1.38 1.23 -4.96
CA SER A 129 0.84 0.04 -4.29
C SER A 129 -0.11 -0.79 -5.18
N LEU A 130 0.03 -0.70 -6.50
CA LEU A 130 -0.90 -1.36 -7.42
C LEU A 130 -0.73 -2.89 -7.44
N ILE A 131 0.40 -3.37 -7.93
CA ILE A 131 0.84 -4.77 -7.94
C ILE A 131 2.37 -4.81 -7.90
N GLY A 132 2.93 -6.00 -7.68
CA GLY A 132 4.37 -6.18 -7.62
C GLY A 132 4.97 -5.72 -6.30
N GLU A 133 6.29 -5.60 -6.26
CA GLU A 133 7.06 -5.08 -5.14
C GLU A 133 7.81 -3.82 -5.60
N PRO A 134 7.37 -2.62 -5.17
CA PRO A 134 7.96 -1.36 -5.60
C PRO A 134 9.46 -1.25 -5.30
N THR A 135 9.95 -1.87 -4.23
CA THR A 135 11.37 -1.81 -3.85
C THR A 135 12.31 -2.57 -4.79
N LEU A 136 11.77 -3.31 -5.78
CA LEU A 136 12.57 -3.87 -6.86
C LEU A 136 12.93 -2.84 -7.95
N TYR A 137 12.28 -1.66 -7.94
CA TYR A 137 12.65 -0.57 -8.84
C TYR A 137 13.89 0.16 -8.29
N PRO A 138 15.03 0.19 -9.02
CA PRO A 138 16.29 0.70 -8.48
C PRO A 138 16.26 2.18 -8.09
N GLN A 139 15.45 2.98 -8.79
CA GLN A 139 15.37 4.44 -8.60
C GLN A 139 14.10 4.86 -7.83
N LEU A 140 13.64 4.02 -6.88
CA LEU A 140 12.41 4.29 -6.13
C LEU A 140 12.49 5.57 -5.29
N ALA A 141 13.67 5.92 -4.78
CA ALA A 141 13.85 7.15 -4.02
C ALA A 141 13.63 8.37 -4.92
N GLU A 142 14.21 8.37 -6.11
CA GLU A 142 14.09 9.40 -7.12
C GLU A 142 12.64 9.49 -7.65
N LEU A 143 11.95 8.36 -7.83
CA LEU A 143 10.53 8.34 -8.18
C LEU A 143 9.64 8.99 -7.13
N VAL A 144 9.93 8.76 -5.85
CA VAL A 144 9.22 9.44 -4.75
C VAL A 144 9.47 10.94 -4.81
N GLN A 145 10.72 11.37 -5.03
CA GLN A 145 11.06 12.79 -5.18
C GLN A 145 10.41 13.42 -6.40
N GLU A 146 10.29 12.71 -7.51
CA GLU A 146 9.64 13.20 -8.73
C GLU A 146 8.13 13.43 -8.54
N PHE A 147 7.45 12.64 -7.72
CA PHE A 147 6.07 12.95 -7.34
C PHE A 147 6.01 14.16 -6.41
N HIS A 148 6.94 14.27 -5.47
CA HIS A 148 7.00 15.37 -4.51
C HIS A 148 7.28 16.72 -5.19
N SER A 149 8.20 16.78 -6.15
CA SER A 149 8.51 17.99 -6.93
C SER A 149 7.31 18.50 -7.74
N ARG A 150 6.34 17.63 -8.01
CA ARG A 150 5.05 17.96 -8.66
C ARG A 150 3.93 18.27 -7.66
N GLY A 151 4.27 18.47 -6.38
CA GLY A 151 3.33 18.80 -5.32
C GLY A 151 2.35 17.66 -4.98
N MET A 152 2.75 16.40 -5.19
CA MET A 152 1.96 15.23 -4.84
C MET A 152 2.53 14.54 -3.60
N THR A 153 1.65 14.05 -2.73
CA THR A 153 2.01 13.16 -1.63
C THR A 153 2.16 11.73 -2.11
N THR A 154 3.03 10.94 -1.46
CA THR A 154 3.32 9.56 -1.87
C THR A 154 2.99 8.56 -0.77
N PHE A 155 2.41 7.42 -1.18
CA PHE A 155 2.07 6.28 -0.33
C PHE A 155 2.74 5.04 -0.90
N VAL A 156 3.86 4.62 -0.31
CA VAL A 156 4.60 3.42 -0.76
C VAL A 156 4.16 2.22 0.08
N VAL A 157 3.82 1.12 -0.57
CA VAL A 157 3.51 -0.16 0.08
C VAL A 157 4.52 -1.21 -0.34
N THR A 158 5.32 -1.70 0.62
CA THR A 158 6.32 -2.75 0.41
C THR A 158 5.99 -4.00 1.23
N ASN A 159 6.47 -5.15 0.76
CA ASN A 159 6.50 -6.41 1.50
C ASN A 159 7.68 -6.51 2.50
N GLY A 160 8.57 -5.52 2.55
CA GLY A 160 9.67 -5.42 3.52
C GLY A 160 10.87 -6.30 3.21
N THR A 161 11.03 -6.80 1.99
CA THR A 161 12.13 -7.72 1.64
C THR A 161 13.45 -7.02 1.24
N ASN A 162 13.42 -5.70 1.05
CA ASN A 162 14.57 -4.88 0.62
C ASN A 162 14.84 -3.72 1.63
N PRO A 163 15.44 -4.01 2.80
CA PRO A 163 15.66 -3.03 3.85
C PRO A 163 16.51 -1.84 3.42
N GLU A 164 17.48 -2.04 2.52
CA GLU A 164 18.30 -0.94 1.98
C GLU A 164 17.48 0.10 1.22
N VAL A 165 16.47 -0.34 0.47
CA VAL A 165 15.57 0.58 -0.23
C VAL A 165 14.64 1.25 0.77
N VAL A 166 14.12 0.49 1.75
CA VAL A 166 13.30 1.03 2.85
C VAL A 166 14.05 2.15 3.58
N ARG A 167 15.35 2.00 3.84
CA ARG A 167 16.21 3.03 4.46
C ARG A 167 16.26 4.31 3.62
N LYS A 168 16.45 4.18 2.30
CA LYS A 168 16.69 5.30 1.37
C LYS A 168 15.45 6.13 1.02
N ILE A 169 14.27 5.51 0.94
CA ILE A 169 13.06 6.22 0.49
C ILE A 169 12.45 7.09 1.59
N SER A 170 11.89 8.23 1.23
CA SER A 170 11.20 9.14 2.17
C SER A 170 9.83 9.56 1.63
N PRO A 171 8.86 8.63 1.52
CA PRO A 171 7.51 8.98 1.08
C PRO A 171 6.74 9.74 2.17
N SER A 172 5.62 10.37 1.80
CA SER A 172 4.73 11.01 2.77
C SER A 172 4.18 9.99 3.79
N GLN A 173 3.89 8.77 3.32
CA GLN A 173 3.49 7.65 4.17
C GLN A 173 4.05 6.31 3.66
N LEU A 174 4.77 5.60 4.53
CA LEU A 174 5.37 4.30 4.23
C LEU A 174 4.61 3.17 4.91
N TYR A 175 4.22 2.17 4.11
CA TYR A 175 3.54 0.96 4.55
C TYR A 175 4.45 -0.26 4.42
N LEU A 176 4.57 -1.03 5.49
CA LEU A 176 5.13 -2.39 5.47
C LEU A 176 4.01 -3.41 5.66
N SER A 177 3.87 -4.34 4.70
CA SER A 177 2.86 -5.41 4.78
C SER A 177 3.38 -6.56 5.64
N LEU A 178 2.89 -6.68 6.88
CA LEU A 178 3.27 -7.73 7.82
C LEU A 178 2.15 -8.77 7.91
N ASN A 179 2.22 -9.82 7.07
CA ASN A 179 1.14 -10.78 6.93
C ASN A 179 1.37 -12.09 7.68
N ALA A 180 2.31 -12.15 8.62
CA ALA A 180 2.58 -13.33 9.43
C ALA A 180 3.19 -12.94 10.79
N PRO A 181 2.87 -13.66 11.88
CA PRO A 181 3.43 -13.42 13.21
C PRO A 181 4.83 -14.03 13.40
N ASN A 182 5.23 -14.96 12.53
CA ASN A 182 6.52 -15.66 12.62
C ASN A 182 6.94 -16.22 11.25
N GLU A 183 8.16 -16.76 11.18
CA GLU A 183 8.77 -17.27 9.95
C GLU A 183 7.98 -18.44 9.32
N GLU A 184 7.43 -19.33 10.14
CA GLU A 184 6.70 -20.50 9.66
C GLU A 184 5.43 -20.08 8.91
N ILE A 185 4.64 -19.20 9.51
CA ILE A 185 3.45 -18.64 8.87
C ILE A 185 3.83 -17.74 7.69
N TYR A 186 4.96 -17.02 7.77
CA TYR A 186 5.46 -16.22 6.64
C TYR A 186 5.71 -17.08 5.39
N LYS A 187 6.37 -18.24 5.54
CA LYS A 187 6.60 -19.17 4.43
C LYS A 187 5.28 -19.68 3.83
N LYS A 188 4.28 -19.98 4.66
CA LYS A 188 2.93 -20.44 4.25
C LYS A 188 2.11 -19.34 3.57
N VAL A 189 2.22 -18.09 4.03
CA VAL A 189 1.42 -16.97 3.50
C VAL A 189 2.04 -16.38 2.25
N ALA A 190 3.35 -16.13 2.27
CA ALA A 190 4.04 -15.34 1.26
C ALA A 190 4.65 -16.17 0.13
N HIS A 191 4.91 -17.47 0.34
CA HIS A 191 5.62 -18.35 -0.60
C HIS A 191 6.80 -17.62 -1.28
N PRO A 192 7.76 -17.11 -0.50
CA PRO A 192 8.81 -16.25 -1.04
C PRO A 192 9.80 -17.05 -1.89
N ASP A 193 10.47 -16.38 -2.82
CA ASP A 193 11.51 -17.02 -3.65
C ASP A 193 12.70 -17.50 -2.83
N TYR A 194 13.02 -16.76 -1.76
CA TYR A 194 14.04 -17.10 -0.78
C TYR A 194 13.53 -16.79 0.62
N ASN A 195 14.21 -17.26 1.64
CA ASN A 195 13.84 -16.93 3.01
C ASN A 195 14.23 -15.48 3.37
N TYR A 196 13.31 -14.54 3.13
CA TYR A 196 13.52 -13.11 3.43
C TYR A 196 13.12 -12.69 4.85
N TRP A 197 12.81 -13.61 5.76
CA TRP A 197 12.24 -13.26 7.06
C TRP A 197 13.14 -12.34 7.90
N SER A 198 14.47 -12.56 7.88
CA SER A 198 15.42 -11.66 8.54
C SER A 198 15.38 -10.24 7.97
N ARG A 199 15.29 -10.10 6.64
CA ARG A 199 15.18 -8.81 5.95
C ARG A 199 13.86 -8.08 6.24
N VAL A 200 12.77 -8.83 6.41
CA VAL A 200 11.49 -8.27 6.85
C VAL A 200 11.62 -7.67 8.25
N LYS A 201 12.29 -8.36 9.18
CA LYS A 201 12.57 -7.81 10.52
C LYS A 201 13.47 -6.58 10.47
N GLU A 202 14.51 -6.59 9.64
CA GLU A 202 15.36 -5.40 9.44
C GLU A 202 14.55 -4.22 8.87
N SER A 203 13.66 -4.46 7.92
CA SER A 203 12.76 -3.42 7.39
C SER A 203 11.78 -2.88 8.43
N LEU A 204 11.36 -3.69 9.42
CA LEU A 204 10.58 -3.21 10.56
C LEU A 204 11.41 -2.28 11.44
N GLU A 205 12.69 -2.56 11.66
CA GLU A 205 13.59 -1.64 12.37
C GLU A 205 13.77 -0.32 11.62
N GLU A 206 13.96 -0.37 10.29
CA GLU A 206 14.05 0.83 9.45
C GLU A 206 12.77 1.66 9.49
N LEU A 207 11.61 0.99 9.47
CA LEU A 207 10.33 1.67 9.63
C LEU A 207 10.28 2.40 10.99
N GLY A 208 10.75 1.77 12.06
CA GLY A 208 10.83 2.40 13.38
C GLY A 208 11.83 3.54 13.49
N ARG A 209 12.94 3.50 12.73
CA ARG A 209 13.89 4.62 12.63
C ARG A 209 13.21 5.83 11.96
N LYS A 210 12.52 5.63 10.84
CA LYS A 210 11.77 6.69 10.14
C LYS A 210 10.69 7.33 10.99
N GLY A 211 9.97 6.53 11.77
CA GLY A 211 8.97 7.03 12.70
C GLY A 211 9.52 7.97 13.78
N LYS A 212 10.83 7.94 14.06
CA LYS A 212 11.48 8.80 15.07
C LYS A 212 12.16 10.04 14.49
N GLU A 213 12.23 10.17 13.16
CA GLU A 213 12.76 11.38 12.54
C GLU A 213 11.95 12.58 13.05
N LYS A 214 12.63 13.62 13.57
CA LYS A 214 11.93 14.79 14.11
C LYS A 214 11.07 15.43 13.03
N GLU A 215 9.88 15.86 13.41
CA GLU A 215 9.20 16.90 12.64
C GLU A 215 10.10 18.14 12.71
N ARG A 216 10.49 18.71 11.57
CA ARG A 216 11.28 19.94 11.54
C ARG A 216 10.57 21.01 12.39
N GLU A 217 11.35 21.77 13.16
CA GLU A 217 10.82 22.72 14.14
C GLU A 217 9.93 23.78 13.47
N GLU A 218 8.85 24.18 14.16
CA GLU A 218 7.99 25.30 13.75
C GLU A 218 8.85 26.58 13.65
N GLY A 219 9.14 27.03 12.42
CA GLY A 219 9.96 28.20 12.16
C GLY A 219 10.97 28.03 11.02
N GLU A 220 11.27 26.80 10.60
CA GLU A 220 11.88 26.58 9.27
C GLU A 220 10.81 26.89 8.22
N GLU A 221 11.06 27.84 7.34
CA GLU A 221 10.15 28.17 6.22
C GLU A 221 9.81 26.87 5.48
N ALA A 222 8.58 26.40 5.68
CA ALA A 222 8.06 25.19 5.09
C ALA A 222 7.79 25.47 3.61
N GLU A 223 8.82 25.47 2.78
CA GLU A 223 8.59 25.55 1.33
C GLU A 223 7.79 24.34 0.84
N GLU A 224 7.83 23.18 1.53
CA GLU A 224 7.15 21.98 1.05
C GLU A 224 6.69 21.01 2.16
N GLU A 225 5.37 20.78 2.26
CA GLU A 225 4.67 19.87 3.20
C GLU A 225 5.20 18.43 3.19
N TRP A 226 5.79 17.98 2.08
CA TRP A 226 6.32 16.62 1.92
C TRP A 226 7.67 16.39 2.62
N LYS A 227 8.38 17.45 3.05
CA LYS A 227 9.64 17.37 3.81
C LYS A 227 9.42 17.04 5.30
N ARG A 228 8.15 16.88 5.71
CA ARG A 228 7.79 16.44 7.06
C ARG A 228 8.10 14.94 7.22
N ARG A 229 8.49 14.54 8.42
CA ARG A 229 8.68 13.13 8.86
C ARG A 229 7.78 12.15 8.10
N THR A 230 8.35 11.07 7.57
CA THR A 230 7.57 9.98 6.96
C THR A 230 6.64 9.35 7.99
N ARG A 231 5.33 9.37 7.71
CA ARG A 231 4.35 8.63 8.52
C ARG A 231 4.49 7.14 8.23
N THR A 232 4.44 6.33 9.28
CA THR A 232 4.75 4.90 9.22
C THR A 232 3.53 4.05 9.54
N VAL A 233 3.30 3.02 8.73
CA VAL A 233 2.15 2.11 8.88
C VAL A 233 2.61 0.66 8.72
N VAL A 234 2.19 -0.20 9.64
CA VAL A 234 2.21 -1.65 9.40
C VAL A 234 0.82 -2.10 9.01
N ARG A 235 0.70 -2.80 7.88
CA ARG A 235 -0.59 -3.34 7.43
C ARG A 235 -0.59 -4.85 7.47
N ILE A 236 -1.55 -5.41 8.18
CA ILE A 236 -1.77 -6.85 8.34
C ILE A 236 -2.98 -7.23 7.49
N THR A 237 -2.79 -8.10 6.49
CA THR A 237 -3.88 -8.68 5.70
C THR A 237 -4.28 -10.02 6.29
N CYS A 238 -5.44 -10.05 6.95
CA CYS A 238 -5.99 -11.19 7.68
C CYS A 238 -6.69 -12.18 6.74
N VAL A 239 -6.26 -13.44 6.79
CA VAL A 239 -6.80 -14.58 6.05
C VAL A 239 -7.24 -15.62 7.08
N GLU A 240 -8.54 -15.89 7.12
CA GLU A 240 -9.14 -16.84 8.06
C GLU A 240 -8.55 -18.24 7.85
N GLY A 241 -8.30 -18.95 8.95
CA GLY A 241 -7.66 -20.27 8.93
C GLY A 241 -6.18 -20.28 8.52
N LEU A 242 -5.52 -19.12 8.37
CA LEU A 242 -4.12 -19.05 7.97
C LEU A 242 -3.26 -18.14 8.87
N ASN A 243 -3.59 -16.84 8.99
CA ASN A 243 -2.73 -15.89 9.73
C ASN A 243 -3.46 -15.06 10.79
N ILE A 244 -4.74 -15.34 11.03
CA ILE A 244 -5.49 -14.77 12.15
C ILE A 244 -5.27 -15.65 13.40
N GLN A 245 -4.04 -15.64 13.89
CA GLN A 245 -3.56 -16.43 15.02
C GLN A 245 -2.32 -15.76 15.63
N ASN A 246 -1.95 -16.15 16.85
CA ASN A 246 -0.75 -15.68 17.55
C ASN A 246 -0.61 -14.13 17.54
N PRO A 247 -1.59 -13.41 18.13
CA PRO A 247 -1.53 -11.95 18.24
C PRO A 247 -0.27 -11.46 18.97
N GLU A 248 0.27 -12.25 19.90
CA GLU A 248 1.51 -11.97 20.64
C GLU A 248 2.70 -11.84 19.67
N GLY A 249 2.84 -12.76 18.70
CA GLY A 249 3.91 -12.72 17.71
C GLY A 249 3.83 -11.49 16.80
N TYR A 250 2.61 -11.05 16.45
CA TYR A 250 2.42 -9.77 15.77
C TYR A 250 2.85 -8.60 16.66
N ALA A 251 2.45 -8.60 17.94
CA ALA A 251 2.80 -7.55 18.88
C ALA A 251 4.33 -7.43 19.07
N GLU A 252 5.06 -8.53 19.16
CA GLU A 252 6.53 -8.52 19.25
C GLU A 252 7.19 -7.85 18.03
N LEU A 253 6.71 -8.15 16.82
CA LEU A 253 7.21 -7.52 15.59
C LEU A 253 6.83 -6.04 15.51
N LEU A 254 5.64 -5.68 15.98
CA LEU A 254 5.17 -4.31 16.03
C LEU A 254 5.90 -3.48 17.10
N LYS A 255 6.40 -4.09 18.19
CA LYS A 255 7.27 -3.43 19.18
C LYS A 255 8.63 -3.03 18.61
N ILE A 256 9.11 -3.73 17.57
CA ILE A 256 10.32 -3.36 16.82
C ILE A 256 10.05 -2.08 16.01
N ALA A 257 8.98 -2.10 15.19
CA ALA A 257 8.68 -1.01 14.27
C ALA A 257 8.06 0.23 14.93
N LYS A 258 7.32 0.07 16.03
CA LYS A 258 6.56 1.13 16.72
C LYS A 258 5.89 2.11 15.75
N PRO A 259 5.13 1.65 14.73
CA PRO A 259 4.61 2.50 13.67
C PRO A 259 3.58 3.50 14.21
N ASP A 260 3.33 4.58 13.48
CA ASP A 260 2.25 5.52 13.84
C ASP A 260 0.88 4.84 13.81
N PHE A 261 0.69 3.93 12.85
CA PHE A 261 -0.55 3.20 12.66
C PHE A 261 -0.33 1.72 12.37
N VAL A 262 -1.30 0.90 12.80
CA VAL A 262 -1.45 -0.49 12.39
C VAL A 262 -2.81 -0.64 11.71
N GLU A 263 -2.81 -1.03 10.44
CA GLU A 263 -4.02 -1.35 9.69
C GLU A 263 -4.24 -2.87 9.70
N VAL A 264 -5.25 -3.36 10.41
CA VAL A 264 -5.65 -4.76 10.41
C VAL A 264 -6.82 -4.91 9.44
N LYS A 265 -6.63 -5.65 8.34
CA LYS A 265 -7.55 -5.63 7.20
C LYS A 265 -7.88 -7.03 6.71
N ALA A 266 -9.15 -7.30 6.42
CA ALA A 266 -9.55 -8.55 5.80
C ALA A 266 -8.89 -8.74 4.42
N PHE A 267 -8.44 -9.96 4.15
CA PHE A 267 -8.39 -10.48 2.80
C PHE A 267 -9.78 -10.37 2.17
N MET A 268 -9.82 -10.05 0.88
CA MET A 268 -11.05 -9.94 0.12
C MET A 268 -10.98 -10.93 -1.06
N HIS A 269 -12.03 -11.71 -1.28
CA HIS A 269 -12.02 -12.81 -2.25
C HIS A 269 -12.32 -12.34 -3.70
N ILE A 270 -11.37 -11.62 -4.34
CA ILE A 270 -11.46 -11.21 -5.76
C ILE A 270 -10.16 -11.53 -6.55
N GLY A 271 -10.14 -11.33 -7.87
CA GLY A 271 -8.95 -11.59 -8.69
C GLY A 271 -8.48 -13.05 -8.67
N TYR A 272 -7.16 -13.27 -8.83
CA TYR A 272 -6.58 -14.62 -8.87
C TYR A 272 -6.45 -15.30 -7.51
N SER A 273 -6.65 -14.59 -6.39
CA SER A 273 -6.59 -15.21 -5.06
C SER A 273 -7.73 -16.22 -4.87
N ARG A 274 -8.85 -16.02 -5.58
CA ARG A 274 -10.00 -16.96 -5.65
C ARG A 274 -9.65 -18.37 -6.13
N ARG A 275 -8.48 -18.55 -6.76
CA ARG A 275 -7.99 -19.86 -7.19
C ARG A 275 -7.13 -20.56 -6.13
N ARG A 276 -6.78 -19.85 -5.06
CA ARG A 276 -5.83 -20.28 -4.01
C ARG A 276 -6.47 -20.32 -2.63
N LEU A 277 -7.44 -19.44 -2.39
CA LEU A 277 -8.16 -19.34 -1.13
C LEU A 277 -9.66 -19.48 -1.38
N PRO A 278 -10.36 -20.22 -0.52
CA PRO A 278 -11.82 -20.31 -0.56
C PRO A 278 -12.45 -18.99 -0.10
N ARG A 279 -13.76 -18.81 -0.31
CA ARG A 279 -14.46 -17.56 0.08
C ARG A 279 -14.50 -17.40 1.59
N GLU A 280 -14.54 -18.49 2.32
CA GLU A 280 -14.56 -18.60 3.78
C GLU A 280 -13.26 -18.08 4.39
N ALA A 281 -12.16 -18.03 3.62
CA ALA A 281 -10.90 -17.43 4.06
C ALA A 281 -10.96 -15.90 4.19
N MET A 282 -12.04 -15.25 3.71
CA MET A 282 -12.30 -13.81 3.85
C MET A 282 -13.03 -13.54 5.18
N PRO A 283 -12.33 -13.05 6.22
CA PRO A 283 -12.94 -12.87 7.54
C PRO A 283 -14.03 -11.79 7.53
N SER A 284 -14.99 -11.90 8.45
CA SER A 284 -15.97 -10.84 8.71
C SER A 284 -15.29 -9.59 9.30
N HIS A 285 -15.97 -8.44 9.23
CA HIS A 285 -15.47 -7.22 9.89
C HIS A 285 -15.34 -7.39 11.40
N SER A 286 -16.33 -8.03 12.04
CA SER A 286 -16.29 -8.32 13.48
C SER A 286 -15.09 -9.18 13.87
N ARG A 287 -14.73 -10.17 13.06
CA ARG A 287 -13.54 -11.00 13.29
C ARG A 287 -12.25 -10.20 13.18
N VAL A 288 -12.14 -9.34 12.17
CA VAL A 288 -10.98 -8.43 12.01
C VAL A 288 -10.86 -7.48 13.19
N LYS A 289 -11.98 -6.95 13.68
CA LYS A 289 -12.02 -6.07 14.86
C LYS A 289 -11.56 -6.79 16.12
N ALA A 290 -12.07 -8.01 16.37
CA ALA A 290 -11.62 -8.82 17.50
C ALA A 290 -10.10 -9.05 17.46
N PHE A 291 -9.57 -9.46 16.30
CA PHE A 291 -8.13 -9.70 16.14
C PHE A 291 -7.29 -8.41 16.30
N ALA A 292 -7.78 -7.28 15.81
CA ALA A 292 -7.12 -5.99 16.01
C ALA A 292 -7.06 -5.59 17.48
N SER A 293 -8.12 -5.85 18.25
CA SER A 293 -8.14 -5.65 19.71
C SER A 293 -7.16 -6.58 20.43
N GLU A 294 -7.15 -7.87 20.08
CA GLU A 294 -6.18 -8.84 20.64
C GLU A 294 -4.73 -8.37 20.43
N ILE A 295 -4.37 -7.92 19.21
CA ILE A 295 -3.04 -7.36 18.93
C ILE A 295 -2.77 -6.09 19.76
N ALA A 296 -3.74 -5.19 19.88
CA ALA A 296 -3.60 -3.95 20.63
C ALA A 296 -3.38 -4.21 22.14
N GLU A 297 -4.11 -5.16 22.72
CA GLU A 297 -3.95 -5.60 24.11
C GLU A 297 -2.55 -6.17 24.37
N GLN A 298 -2.04 -7.03 23.47
CA GLN A 298 -0.68 -7.57 23.57
C GLN A 298 0.40 -6.50 23.38
N LEU A 299 0.14 -5.49 22.56
CA LEU A 299 1.03 -4.33 22.41
C LEU A 299 1.07 -3.46 23.69
N GLY A 300 -0.07 -3.27 24.34
CA GLY A 300 -0.16 -2.52 25.60
C GLY A 300 0.53 -3.21 26.77
N SER A 301 0.48 -4.55 26.81
CA SER A 301 0.91 -5.39 27.95
C SER A 301 2.44 -5.48 28.19
N GLY A 302 3.24 -4.49 27.76
CA GLY A 302 4.68 -4.47 28.05
C GLY A 302 5.54 -3.46 27.28
N SER A 303 4.95 -2.59 26.45
CA SER A 303 5.73 -1.68 25.58
C SER A 303 5.82 -0.22 26.07
N GLY A 304 5.08 0.15 27.12
CA GLY A 304 4.97 1.54 27.61
C GLY A 304 4.23 2.48 26.66
N ALA A 305 3.85 2.03 25.46
CA ALA A 305 3.05 2.78 24.50
C ALA A 305 1.67 2.11 24.36
N ASP A 306 0.62 2.84 24.73
CA ASP A 306 -0.76 2.36 24.70
C ASP A 306 -1.30 2.45 23.27
N TYR A 307 -1.28 1.33 22.54
CA TYR A 307 -1.93 1.22 21.23
C TYR A 307 -3.40 0.84 21.43
N LYS A 308 -4.31 1.57 20.77
CA LYS A 308 -5.75 1.30 20.84
C LYS A 308 -6.39 1.33 19.46
N VAL A 309 -7.52 0.64 19.33
CA VAL A 309 -8.40 0.81 18.17
C VAL A 309 -8.93 2.24 18.17
N VAL A 310 -8.63 3.00 17.12
CA VAL A 310 -9.01 4.42 16.99
C VAL A 310 -10.05 4.66 15.90
N ASN A 311 -10.15 3.77 14.92
CA ASN A 311 -11.11 3.92 13.82
C ASN A 311 -11.35 2.57 13.12
N GLU A 312 -12.38 2.51 12.29
CA GLU A 312 -12.71 1.32 11.49
C GLU A 312 -13.49 1.68 10.22
N SER A 313 -13.46 0.81 9.22
CA SER A 313 -14.30 0.88 8.02
C SER A 313 -14.83 -0.51 7.71
N GLU A 314 -16.11 -0.73 8.01
CA GLU A 314 -16.79 -2.01 7.80
C GLU A 314 -16.87 -2.38 6.32
N VAL A 315 -17.17 -1.41 5.45
CA VAL A 315 -17.25 -1.63 3.98
C VAL A 315 -15.92 -2.14 3.41
N SER A 316 -14.80 -1.70 3.98
CA SER A 316 -13.45 -2.15 3.60
C SER A 316 -12.88 -3.25 4.51
N ARG A 317 -13.66 -3.69 5.51
CA ARG A 317 -13.28 -4.65 6.56
C ARG A 317 -11.89 -4.38 7.14
N VAL A 318 -11.67 -3.15 7.59
CA VAL A 318 -10.38 -2.69 8.11
C VAL A 318 -10.55 -1.95 9.42
N VAL A 319 -9.63 -2.19 10.35
CA VAL A 319 -9.56 -1.54 11.65
C VAL A 319 -8.21 -0.83 11.76
N LEU A 320 -8.25 0.38 12.31
CA LEU A 320 -7.09 1.22 12.54
C LEU A 320 -6.75 1.19 14.03
N VAL A 321 -5.52 0.80 14.32
CA VAL A 321 -4.92 0.87 15.65
C VAL A 321 -3.82 1.94 15.62
N SER A 322 -3.71 2.75 16.66
CA SER A 322 -2.69 3.81 16.76
C SER A 322 -2.28 4.05 18.20
N LYS A 323 -1.13 4.70 18.40
CA LYS A 323 -0.67 5.16 19.71
C LYS A 323 -1.64 6.20 20.25
N LYS A 324 -1.85 6.18 21.57
CA LYS A 324 -2.66 7.16 22.28
C LYS A 324 -2.06 8.56 22.26
#